data_AF-S4GT27-F1
#
_entry.id   AF-S4GT27-F1
#
_cell.length_a   1.000
_cell.length_b   1.000
_cell.length_c   1.000
_cell.angle_alpha   90.00
_cell.angle_beta   90.00
_cell.angle_gamma   90.00
#
_symmetry.space_group_name_H-M   'P 1'
#
loop_
_entity.id
_entity.type
_entity.pdbx_description
1 polymer ?
#
loop_
_entity_poly.entity_id
_entity_poly.type
_entity_poly.pdbx_seq_one_letter_code
_entity_poly.pdbx_strand_id
1 'polypeptide(L)'
;MAINPPVDAVKTPEWAALQKHYDELQSEGVSLKKWFAQDANRVDKLSFEAGDLHFDLSKNLIKPETLKLFADLAKAVKLDERTKAMYTGVHINNTEDRAVLHTALRR
;
A
#
# COMPACT_ATOMS: atom_id res chain seq x y z
N MET A 1 7.75 19.87 17.68
CA MET A 1 7.08 18.67 18.22
C MET A 1 7.82 17.47 17.69
N ALA A 2 8.25 16.55 18.56
CA ALA A 2 8.86 15.31 18.11
C ALA A 2 7.83 14.49 17.33
N ILE A 3 8.22 13.98 16.16
CA ILE A 3 7.36 13.11 15.37
C ILE A 3 7.30 11.76 16.07
N ASN A 4 6.09 11.19 16.15
CA ASN A 4 5.93 9.85 16.71
C ASN A 4 6.81 8.84 15.95
N PRO A 5 7.46 7.90 16.66
CA PRO A 5 8.28 6.88 16.03
C PRO A 5 7.44 6.08 15.01
N PRO A 6 8.07 5.54 13.95
CA PRO A 6 7.39 4.66 13.02
C PRO A 6 6.75 3.48 13.74
N VAL A 7 5.52 3.16 13.34
CA VAL A 7 4.85 1.94 13.76
C VAL A 7 5.61 0.78 13.11
N ASP A 8 6.00 -0.20 13.91
CA ASP A 8 6.62 -1.41 13.41
C ASP A 8 5.57 -2.28 12.72
N ALA A 9 5.57 -2.27 11.39
CA ALA A 9 4.55 -2.93 10.56
C ALA A 9 4.38 -4.40 10.92
N VAL A 10 5.47 -5.14 11.18
CA VAL A 10 5.42 -6.59 11.42
C VAL A 10 4.76 -6.98 12.75
N LYS A 11 4.60 -6.00 13.66
CA LYS A 11 3.91 -6.18 14.94
C LYS A 11 2.42 -5.86 14.88
N THR A 12 1.92 -5.40 13.75
CA THR A 12 0.50 -5.05 13.59
C THR A 12 -0.36 -6.29 13.32
N PRO A 13 -1.62 -6.32 13.78
CA PRO A 13 -2.55 -7.40 13.42
C PRO A 13 -2.81 -7.44 11.91
N GLU A 14 -2.73 -6.30 11.22
CA GLU A 14 -2.89 -6.20 9.76
C GLU A 14 -1.75 -6.92 9.02
N TRP A 15 -0.53 -6.87 9.53
CA TRP A 15 0.58 -7.66 9.00
C TRP A 15 0.36 -9.15 9.22
N ALA A 16 -0.12 -9.56 10.40
CA ALA A 16 -0.47 -10.96 10.66
C ALA A 16 -1.58 -11.45 9.71
N ALA A 17 -2.56 -10.60 9.41
CA ALA A 17 -3.61 -10.91 8.43
C ALA A 17 -3.05 -11.05 7.01
N LEU A 18 -2.11 -10.19 6.59
CA LEU A 18 -1.39 -10.33 5.33
C LEU A 18 -0.57 -11.62 5.26
N GLN A 19 0.11 -11.99 6.34
CA GLN A 19 0.89 -13.23 6.40
C GLN A 19 -0.03 -14.44 6.26
N LYS A 20 -1.15 -14.45 6.99
CA LYS A 20 -2.16 -15.52 6.87
C LYS A 20 -2.69 -15.63 5.44
N HIS A 21 -3.08 -14.50 4.83
CA HIS A 21 -3.55 -14.47 3.43
C HIS A 21 -2.50 -14.99 2.47
N TYR A 22 -1.23 -14.64 2.68
CA TYR A 22 -0.11 -15.16 1.89
C TYR A 22 0.00 -16.69 2.03
N ASP A 23 -0.06 -17.23 3.24
CA ASP A 23 0.05 -18.68 3.48
C ASP A 23 -1.12 -19.44 2.83
N GLU A 24 -2.33 -18.86 2.86
CA GLU A 24 -3.52 -19.39 2.17
C GLU A 24 -3.32 -19.41 0.65
N LEU A 25 -2.84 -18.31 0.07
CA LEU A 25 -2.52 -18.22 -1.36
C LEU A 25 -1.48 -19.26 -1.79
N GLN A 26 -0.43 -19.47 -0.98
CA GLN A 26 0.59 -20.49 -1.25
C GLN A 26 -0.02 -21.89 -1.22
N SER A 27 -0.87 -22.17 -0.23
CA SER A 27 -1.56 -23.45 -0.07
C SER A 27 -2.50 -23.76 -1.24
N GLU A 28 -3.16 -22.75 -1.82
CA GLU A 28 -3.98 -22.88 -3.03
C GLU A 28 -3.16 -23.12 -4.33
N GLY A 29 -1.86 -22.82 -4.31
CA GLY A 29 -0.98 -22.89 -5.47
C GLY A 29 -1.14 -21.68 -6.40
N VAL A 30 -0.55 -20.54 -6.00
CA VAL A 30 -0.57 -19.28 -6.75
C VAL A 30 -0.25 -19.48 -8.23
N SER A 31 -1.20 -19.10 -9.09
CA SER A 31 -1.00 -19.12 -10.53
C SER A 31 -1.80 -18.00 -11.19
N LEU A 32 -1.07 -17.01 -11.68
CA LEU A 32 -1.67 -15.89 -12.41
C LEU A 32 -2.50 -16.38 -13.61
N LYS A 33 -1.97 -17.35 -14.37
CA LYS A 33 -2.68 -17.94 -15.51
C LYS A 33 -4.03 -18.56 -15.09
N LYS A 34 -4.07 -19.27 -13.96
CA LYS A 34 -5.34 -19.82 -13.43
C LYS A 34 -6.29 -18.70 -13.01
N TRP A 35 -5.81 -17.67 -12.33
CA TRP A 35 -6.67 -16.56 -11.89
C TRP A 35 -7.28 -15.77 -13.06
N PHE A 36 -6.53 -15.57 -14.15
CA PHE A 36 -7.10 -14.99 -15.38
C PHE A 36 -8.11 -15.93 -16.05
N ALA A 37 -7.86 -17.24 -16.05
CA ALA A 37 -8.81 -18.20 -16.60
C ALA A 37 -10.11 -18.33 -15.77
N GLN A 38 -10.03 -18.07 -14.46
CA GLN A 38 -11.16 -18.16 -13.53
C GLN A 38 -11.99 -16.88 -13.45
N ASP A 39 -11.42 -15.73 -13.80
CA ASP A 39 -12.07 -14.42 -13.70
C ASP A 39 -11.81 -13.58 -14.95
N ALA A 40 -12.74 -13.63 -15.91
CA ALA A 40 -12.66 -12.86 -17.16
C ALA A 40 -12.62 -11.34 -16.91
N ASN A 41 -13.15 -10.86 -15.79
CA ASN A 41 -13.21 -9.44 -15.43
C ASN A 41 -12.04 -9.03 -14.50
N ARG A 42 -11.00 -9.85 -14.39
CA ARG A 42 -9.84 -9.58 -13.51
C ARG A 42 -9.15 -8.26 -13.86
N VAL A 43 -9.02 -7.95 -15.15
CA VAL A 43 -8.41 -6.69 -15.61
C VAL A 43 -9.19 -5.51 -15.06
N ASP A 44 -10.51 -5.46 -15.31
CA ASP A 44 -11.37 -4.37 -14.87
C ASP A 44 -11.38 -4.21 -13.34
N LYS A 45 -11.36 -5.31 -12.59
CA LYS A 45 -11.34 -5.30 -11.11
C LYS A 45 -10.04 -4.78 -10.50
N LEU A 46 -8.93 -4.86 -11.23
CA LEU A 46 -7.59 -4.52 -10.75
C LEU A 46 -6.94 -3.41 -11.58
N SER A 47 -7.72 -2.73 -12.42
CA SER A 47 -7.27 -1.57 -13.17
C SER A 47 -7.95 -0.32 -12.62
N PHE A 48 -7.20 0.78 -12.60
CA PHE A 48 -7.65 2.04 -12.05
C PHE A 48 -7.31 3.19 -13.00
N GLU A 49 -8.21 4.14 -13.14
CA GLU A 49 -7.96 5.38 -13.88
C GLU A 49 -7.52 6.49 -12.93
N ALA A 50 -6.48 7.23 -13.30
CA ALA A 50 -6.03 8.41 -12.58
C ALA A 50 -5.67 9.52 -13.56
N GLY A 51 -6.65 10.38 -13.85
CA GLY A 51 -6.55 11.35 -14.94
C GLY A 51 -6.42 10.62 -16.28
N ASP A 52 -5.39 10.95 -17.05
CA ASP A 52 -5.11 10.33 -18.35
C ASP A 52 -4.32 9.01 -18.24
N LEU A 53 -4.06 8.52 -17.02
CA LEU A 53 -3.26 7.33 -16.78
C LEU A 53 -4.13 6.12 -16.42
N HIS A 54 -3.96 5.05 -17.20
CA HIS A 54 -4.51 3.73 -16.91
C HIS A 54 -3.50 2.88 -16.13
N PHE A 55 -3.83 2.50 -14.90
CA PHE A 55 -3.00 1.69 -14.01
C PHE A 55 -3.55 0.26 -13.90
N ASP A 56 -2.96 -0.67 -14.65
CA ASP A 56 -3.31 -2.10 -14.62
C ASP A 56 -2.48 -2.87 -13.60
N LEU A 57 -3.10 -3.29 -12.48
CA LEU A 57 -2.48 -4.16 -11.48
C LEU A 57 -2.81 -5.64 -11.68
N SER A 58 -3.59 -6.01 -12.70
CA SER A 58 -4.16 -7.36 -12.87
C SER A 58 -3.13 -8.45 -13.05
N LYS A 59 -1.95 -8.11 -13.55
CA LYS A 59 -0.82 -9.02 -13.77
C LYS A 59 0.05 -9.25 -12.53
N ASN A 60 -0.28 -8.64 -11.40
CA ASN A 60 0.39 -8.91 -10.12
C ASN A 60 -0.18 -10.17 -9.45
N LEU A 61 0.61 -10.78 -8.55
CA LEU A 61 0.20 -11.91 -7.73
C LEU A 61 -0.68 -11.49 -6.55
N ILE A 62 -1.74 -10.75 -6.85
CA ILE A 62 -2.68 -10.21 -5.87
C ILE A 62 -4.12 -10.61 -6.22
N LYS A 63 -4.94 -10.78 -5.19
CA LYS A 63 -6.40 -10.83 -5.30
C LYS A 63 -6.98 -9.48 -4.83
N PRO A 64 -8.26 -9.17 -5.11
CA PRO A 64 -8.91 -7.96 -4.58
C PRO A 64 -8.78 -7.84 -3.04
N GLU A 65 -8.85 -8.96 -2.33
CA GLU A 65 -8.61 -9.04 -0.89
C GLU A 65 -7.20 -8.57 -0.48
N THR A 66 -6.17 -8.89 -1.27
CA THR A 66 -4.80 -8.44 -1.00
C THR A 66 -4.71 -6.91 -0.98
N LEU A 67 -5.40 -6.22 -1.90
CA LEU A 67 -5.43 -4.75 -1.94
C LEU A 67 -6.09 -4.18 -0.68
N LYS A 68 -7.18 -4.80 -0.22
CA LYS A 68 -7.83 -4.40 1.03
C LYS A 68 -6.87 -4.55 2.22
N LEU A 69 -6.18 -5.68 2.33
CA LEU A 69 -5.24 -5.93 3.41
C LEU A 69 -4.04 -4.97 3.38
N PHE A 70 -3.52 -4.62 2.20
CA PHE A 70 -2.51 -3.57 2.07
C PHE A 70 -3.02 -2.20 2.50
N ALA A 71 -4.24 -1.84 2.14
CA ALA A 71 -4.84 -0.57 2.55
C ALA A 71 -5.08 -0.52 4.07
N ASP A 72 -5.44 -1.65 4.69
CA ASP A 72 -5.61 -1.74 6.13
C ASP A 72 -4.25 -1.62 6.85
N LEU A 73 -3.20 -2.30 6.37
CA LEU A 73 -1.84 -2.12 6.90
C LEU A 73 -1.37 -0.67 6.76
N ALA A 74 -1.62 -0.03 5.61
CA ALA A 74 -1.24 1.37 5.38
C ALA A 74 -1.89 2.33 6.40
N LYS A 75 -3.14 2.08 6.78
CA LYS A 75 -3.83 2.82 7.85
C LYS A 75 -3.22 2.52 9.22
N ALA A 76 -2.94 1.24 9.52
CA ALA A 76 -2.36 0.82 10.79
C ALA A 76 -0.98 1.46 11.05
N VAL A 77 -0.18 1.65 9.98
CA VAL A 77 1.12 2.33 10.07
C VAL A 77 1.04 3.85 9.95
N LYS A 78 -0.18 4.42 9.93
CA LYS A 78 -0.45 5.87 9.87
C LYS A 78 0.18 6.55 8.65
N LEU A 79 0.11 5.90 7.49
CA LEU A 79 0.70 6.43 6.25
C LEU A 79 0.11 7.79 5.88
N ASP A 80 -1.20 7.97 6.03
CA ASP A 80 -1.91 9.22 5.75
C ASP A 80 -1.43 10.38 6.63
N GLU A 81 -1.25 10.14 7.93
CA GLU A 81 -0.71 11.12 8.87
C GLU A 81 0.72 11.53 8.48
N ARG A 82 1.56 10.55 8.09
CA ARG A 82 2.94 10.79 7.64
C ARG A 82 3.02 11.56 6.33
N THR A 83 2.16 11.22 5.37
CA THR A 83 2.04 11.97 4.12
C THR A 83 1.61 13.41 4.41
N LYS A 84 0.60 13.62 5.25
CA LYS A 84 0.17 14.98 5.63
C LYS A 84 1.31 15.76 6.29
N ALA A 85 2.04 15.15 7.23
CA ALA A 85 3.18 15.77 7.89
C ALA A 85 4.28 16.21 6.90
N MET A 86 4.57 15.40 5.89
CA MET A 86 5.47 15.78 4.79
C MET A 86 4.93 17.00 4.04
N TYR A 87 3.67 16.96 3.61
CA TYR A 87 3.05 18.02 2.81
C TYR A 87 2.90 19.35 3.56
N THR A 88 2.83 19.33 4.89
CA THR A 88 2.70 20.54 5.73
C THR A 88 4.03 21.00 6.32
N GLY A 89 5.17 20.40 5.92
CA GLY A 89 6.49 20.89 6.31
C GLY A 89 6.94 20.52 7.72
N VAL A 90 6.35 19.48 8.32
CA VAL A 90 6.86 18.93 9.58
C VAL A 90 8.28 18.40 9.34
N HIS A 91 9.16 18.51 10.35
CA HIS A 91 10.56 18.10 10.28
C HIS A 91 10.71 16.58 10.30
N ILE A 92 10.24 15.90 9.24
CA ILE A 92 10.23 14.43 9.14
C ILE A 92 11.61 13.81 8.91
N ASN A 93 12.59 14.59 8.43
CA ASN A 93 13.99 14.20 8.44
C ASN A 93 14.54 14.50 9.84
N ASN A 94 14.37 13.53 10.75
CA ASN A 94 14.67 13.70 12.17
C ASN A 94 16.17 13.69 12.48
N THR A 95 17.00 13.00 11.68
CA THR A 95 18.45 12.95 11.90
C THR A 95 19.14 14.28 11.61
N GLU A 96 18.56 15.09 10.72
CA GLU A 96 19.07 16.43 10.37
C GLU A 96 18.18 17.57 10.85
N ASP A 97 17.07 17.26 11.54
CA ASP A 97 16.01 18.21 11.92
C ASP A 97 15.54 19.12 10.77
N ARG A 98 15.07 18.50 9.68
CA ARG A 98 14.64 19.20 8.45
C ARG A 98 13.26 18.81 7.99
N ALA A 99 12.54 19.79 7.43
CA ALA A 99 11.37 19.54 6.61
C ALA A 99 11.74 18.87 5.28
N VAL A 100 10.80 18.10 4.71
CA VAL A 100 10.96 17.47 3.39
C VAL A 100 9.86 17.97 2.46
N LEU A 101 10.17 19.02 1.68
CA LEU A 101 9.20 19.80 0.92
C LEU A 101 9.49 19.86 -0.59
N HIS A 102 10.01 18.79 -1.17
CA HIS A 102 10.23 18.72 -2.63
C HIS A 102 8.94 18.95 -3.44
N THR A 103 7.77 18.62 -2.88
CA THR A 103 6.48 18.92 -3.51
C THR A 103 6.17 20.42 -3.58
N ALA A 104 6.63 21.22 -2.61
CA ALA A 104 6.41 22.67 -2.59
C ALA A 104 7.06 23.40 -3.78
N LEU A 105 8.08 22.79 -4.40
CA LEU A 105 8.77 23.34 -5.58
C LEU A 105 7.96 23.24 -6.87
N ARG A 106 6.85 22.49 -6.86
CA ARG A 106 6.03 22.19 -8.04
C ARG A 106 4.53 22.40 -7.78
N ARG A 107 4.20 23.20 -6.76
CA ARG A 107 2.81 23.60 -6.46
C ARG A 107 2.42 24.82 -7.25
#